data_AF-A0A0M4RBI7-F1
#
_entry.id   AF-A0A0M4RBI7-F1
#
_cell.length_a   1.000
_cell.length_b   1.000
_cell.length_c   1.000
_cell.angle_alpha   90.00
_cell.angle_beta   90.00
_cell.angle_gamma   90.00
#
_symmetry.space_group_name_H-M   'P 1'
#
loop_
_entity.id
_entity.type
_entity.pdbx_description
1 polymer ?
#
loop_
_entity_poly.entity_id
_entity_poly.type
_entity_poly.pdbx_seq_one_letter_code
_entity_poly.pdbx_strand_id
1 'polypeptide(L)'
;MSCCERCREAVSASLDGEDRPQDSFVLDHLRRCPDCRVVADRLMQLHEAFRCQEPVSGVDLSAGLLAARAGGVRASRPCCAGTGAVLYVVGNAACGCIPGCACGCQDGTRCRCSHEVA
;
A
#
# COMPACT_ATOMS: atom_id res chain seq x y z
N MET A 1 11.39 8.24 30.82
CA MET A 1 10.71 9.06 29.81
C MET A 1 10.06 10.25 30.52
N SER A 2 10.46 11.47 30.17
CA SER A 2 9.91 12.70 30.73
C SER A 2 8.50 12.99 30.20
N CYS A 3 7.75 13.88 30.86
CA CYS A 3 6.43 14.30 30.37
C CYS A 3 6.50 14.92 28.96
N CYS A 4 7.58 15.65 28.66
CA CYS A 4 7.79 16.25 27.35
C CYS A 4 8.09 15.19 26.28
N GLU A 5 8.92 14.20 26.58
CA GLU A 5 9.20 13.08 25.68
C GLU A 5 7.92 12.31 25.33
N ARG A 6 7.14 11.95 26.36
CA ARG A 6 5.86 11.25 26.18
C ARG A 6 4.87 12.08 25.36
N CYS A 7 4.81 13.40 25.57
CA CYS A 7 3.96 14.28 24.78
C CYS A 7 4.41 14.33 23.31
N ARG A 8 5.72 14.40 23.04
CA ARG A 8 6.26 14.45 21.67
C ARG A 8 6.01 13.16 20.92
N GLU A 9 6.21 12.02 21.59
CA GLU A 9 5.93 10.69 21.03
C GLU A 9 4.45 10.54 20.66
N ALA A 10 3.54 10.91 21.58
CA ALA A 10 2.10 10.85 21.32
C ALA A 10 1.65 11.78 20.17
N VAL A 11 2.21 13.00 20.07
CA VAL A 11 1.94 13.89 18.92
C VAL A 11 2.41 13.28 17.61
N SER A 12 3.60 12.66 17.59
CA SER A 12 4.12 11.98 16.40
C SER A 12 3.20 10.81 15.98
N ALA A 13 2.89 9.91 16.92
CA ALA A 13 2.04 8.75 16.67
C ALA A 13 0.65 9.16 16.16
N SER A 14 0.08 10.25 16.68
CA SER A 14 -1.19 10.79 16.19
C SER A 14 -1.11 11.30 14.75
N LEU A 15 0.00 11.89 14.32
CA LEU A 15 0.18 12.37 12.94
C LEU A 15 0.37 11.20 11.97
N ASP A 16 1.01 10.12 12.40
CA ASP A 16 1.20 8.91 11.60
C ASP A 16 -0.08 8.04 11.54
N GLY A 17 -1.10 8.38 12.33
CA GLY A 17 -2.35 7.62 12.42
C GLY A 17 -2.25 6.34 13.24
N GLU A 18 -1.20 6.22 14.06
CA GLU A 18 -0.91 5.06 14.92
C GLU A 18 -1.68 5.11 16.25
N ASP A 19 -2.19 6.27 16.65
CA ASP A 19 -2.93 6.46 17.91
C ASP A 19 -4.36 6.98 17.70
N ARG A 20 -5.22 6.74 18.70
CA ARG A 20 -6.59 7.27 18.73
C ARG A 20 -6.58 8.76 19.07
N PRO A 21 -7.43 9.56 18.41
CA PRO A 21 -7.50 10.98 18.68
C PRO A 21 -7.98 11.20 20.13
N GLN A 22 -7.32 12.13 20.84
CA GLN A 22 -7.72 12.69 22.15
C GLN A 22 -7.10 12.07 23.41
N ASP A 23 -5.76 11.91 23.46
CA ASP A 23 -5.11 11.78 24.77
C ASP A 23 -5.21 13.11 25.53
N SER A 24 -6.08 13.15 26.55
CA SER A 24 -6.26 14.29 27.46
C SER A 24 -4.94 14.80 28.05
N PHE A 25 -3.96 13.91 28.25
CA PHE A 25 -2.62 14.27 28.70
C PHE A 25 -1.91 15.20 27.72
N VAL A 26 -1.96 14.92 26.42
CA VAL A 26 -1.30 15.72 25.37
C VAL A 26 -1.92 17.12 25.33
N LEU A 27 -3.25 17.21 25.33
CA LEU A 27 -3.95 18.50 25.31
C LEU A 27 -3.60 19.36 26.52
N ASP A 28 -3.61 18.77 27.72
CA ASP A 28 -3.26 19.49 28.94
C ASP A 28 -1.78 19.86 29.01
N HIS A 29 -0.89 19.02 28.47
CA HIS A 29 0.54 19.32 28.39
C HIS A 29 0.83 20.48 27.43
N LEU A 30 0.23 20.48 26.24
CA LEU A 30 0.41 21.55 25.25
C LEU A 30 -0.14 22.91 25.73
N ARG A 31 -1.15 22.92 26.61
CA ARG A 31 -1.60 24.16 27.28
C ARG A 31 -0.52 24.76 28.19
N ARG A 32 0.30 23.92 28.83
CA ARG A 32 1.26 24.32 29.88
C ARG A 32 2.69 24.47 29.40
N CYS A 33 3.11 23.71 28.38
CA CYS A 33 4.49 23.68 27.91
C CYS A 33 4.66 24.38 26.55
N PRO A 34 5.30 25.57 26.48
CA PRO A 34 5.52 26.27 25.23
C PRO A 34 6.46 25.53 24.27
N ASP A 35 7.48 24.84 24.78
CA ASP A 35 8.43 24.11 23.95
C ASP A 35 7.76 22.95 23.20
N CYS A 36 6.87 22.22 23.88
CA CYS A 36 6.11 21.15 23.24
C CYS A 36 5.10 21.68 22.23
N ARG A 37 4.56 22.90 22.40
CA ARG A 37 3.75 23.55 21.35
C ARG A 37 4.56 23.82 20.10
N VAL A 38 5.75 24.42 20.25
CA VAL A 38 6.64 24.68 19.11
C VAL A 38 7.01 23.40 18.37
N VAL A 39 7.26 22.31 19.10
CA VAL A 39 7.53 21.00 18.49
C VAL A 39 6.30 20.46 17.77
N ALA A 40 5.11 20.51 18.38
CA ALA A 40 3.88 20.05 17.77
C ALA A 40 3.56 20.81 16.46
N ASP A 41 3.68 22.14 16.48
CA ASP A 41 3.48 22.97 15.29
C ASP A 41 4.45 22.61 14.16
N ARG A 42 5.73 22.34 14.48
CA ARG A 42 6.72 21.90 13.50
C ARG A 42 6.42 20.52 12.92
N LEU A 43 5.99 19.58 13.77
CA LEU A 43 5.61 18.24 13.32
C LEU A 43 4.38 18.30 12.40
N MET A 44 3.39 19.14 12.71
CA MET A 44 2.23 19.37 11.84
C MET A 44 2.64 19.95 10.48
N GLN A 45 3.50 20.97 10.47
CA GLN A 45 4.01 21.56 9.22
C GLN A 45 4.75 20.53 8.35
N LEU A 46 5.57 19.67 8.98
CA LEU A 46 6.24 18.58 8.26
C LEU A 46 5.23 17.58 7.71
N HIS A 47 4.28 17.13 8.54
CA HIS A 47 3.24 16.18 8.11
C HIS A 47 2.47 16.68 6.88
N GLU A 48 2.06 17.95 6.90
CA GLU A 48 1.38 18.59 5.76
C GLU A 48 2.29 18.65 4.52
N ALA A 49 3.56 19.06 4.68
CA ALA A 49 4.51 19.16 3.58
C ALA A 49 4.80 17.81 2.89
N PHE A 50 4.77 16.70 3.63
CA PHE A 50 4.94 15.36 3.08
C PHE A 50 3.67 14.80 2.43
N ARG A 51 2.49 15.13 2.94
CA ARG A 51 1.22 14.64 2.39
C ARG A 51 0.72 15.41 1.17
N CYS A 52 0.99 16.71 1.10
CA CYS A 52 0.51 17.58 0.03
C CYS A 52 1.50 17.72 -1.13
N GLN A 53 2.46 16.79 -1.27
CA GLN A 53 3.36 16.80 -2.42
C GLN A 53 2.59 16.51 -3.69
N GLU A 54 2.91 17.26 -4.75
CA GLU A 54 2.39 16.94 -6.08
C GLU A 54 2.77 15.49 -6.42
N PRO A 55 1.80 14.67 -6.86
CA PRO A 55 2.11 13.33 -7.27
C PRO A 55 3.12 13.39 -8.42
N VAL A 56 4.22 12.64 -8.28
CA VAL A 56 5.16 12.46 -9.38
C VAL A 56 4.38 11.88 -10.55
N SER A 57 4.49 12.51 -11.73
CA SER A 57 3.83 12.02 -12.94
C SER A 57 4.19 10.55 -13.16
N GLY A 58 3.21 9.68 -13.01
CA GLY A 58 3.37 8.23 -13.05
C GLY A 58 2.23 7.56 -13.81
N VAL A 59 2.34 6.25 -13.98
CA VAL A 59 1.28 5.44 -14.60
C VAL A 59 0.00 5.58 -13.78
N ASP A 60 -1.11 5.92 -14.44
CA ASP A 60 -2.42 5.96 -13.79
C ASP A 60 -2.87 4.53 -13.43
N LEU A 61 -2.87 4.25 -12.12
CA LEU A 61 -3.30 2.96 -11.57
C LEU A 61 -4.80 2.91 -11.28
N SER A 62 -5.53 4.02 -11.43
CA SER A 62 -6.94 4.11 -11.06
C SER A 62 -7.81 3.14 -11.85
N ALA A 63 -7.57 3.03 -13.17
CA ALA A 63 -8.28 2.08 -14.04
C ALA A 63 -8.04 0.63 -13.61
N GLY A 64 -6.80 0.27 -13.29
CA GLY A 64 -6.44 -1.08 -12.81
C GLY A 64 -7.06 -1.40 -11.45
N LEU A 65 -7.07 -0.45 -10.53
CA LEU A 65 -7.66 -0.60 -9.19
C LEU A 65 -9.18 -0.74 -9.26
N LEU A 66 -9.85 0.07 -10.10
CA LEU A 66 -11.29 -0.01 -10.32
C LEU A 66 -11.69 -1.33 -10.97
N ALA A 67 -10.93 -1.81 -11.95
CA ALA A 67 -11.14 -3.11 -12.54
C ALA A 67 -10.98 -4.25 -11.52
N ALA A 68 -9.97 -4.18 -10.64
CA ALA A 68 -9.72 -5.16 -9.58
C ALA A 68 -10.81 -5.18 -8.49
N ARG A 69 -11.46 -4.03 -8.25
CA ARG A 69 -12.56 -3.91 -7.28
C ARG A 69 -13.91 -4.32 -7.87
N ALA A 70 -14.17 -3.97 -9.13
CA ALA A 70 -15.45 -4.21 -9.81
C ALA A 70 -15.57 -5.65 -10.32
N GLY A 71 -14.51 -6.21 -10.88
CA GLY A 71 -14.39 -7.64 -11.11
C GLY A 71 -13.69 -8.21 -9.91
N GLY A 72 -14.36 -9.02 -9.08
CA GLY A 72 -13.66 -9.87 -8.12
C GLY A 72 -12.69 -10.74 -8.92
N VAL A 73 -11.44 -10.30 -9.08
CA VAL A 73 -10.43 -10.97 -9.87
C VAL A 73 -10.14 -12.24 -9.10
N ARG A 74 -10.85 -13.31 -9.46
CA ARG A 74 -10.35 -14.66 -9.21
C ARG A 74 -9.07 -14.70 -10.02
N ALA A 75 -7.95 -14.45 -9.36
CA ALA A 75 -6.65 -14.78 -9.88
C ALA A 75 -6.70 -16.29 -10.13
N SER A 76 -7.09 -16.67 -11.35
CA SER A 76 -7.11 -18.06 -11.78
C SER A 76 -5.64 -18.43 -11.93
N ARG A 77 -5.00 -18.74 -10.81
CA ARG A 77 -3.62 -19.21 -10.78
C ARG A 77 -3.61 -20.47 -11.63
N PRO A 78 -2.87 -20.50 -12.74
CA PRO A 78 -2.69 -21.75 -13.47
C PRO A 78 -2.13 -22.80 -12.51
N CYS A 79 -2.55 -24.06 -12.63
CA CYS A 79 -2.06 -25.15 -11.77
C CYS A 79 -0.53 -25.31 -11.78
N CYS A 80 0.13 -24.77 -12.82
CA CYS A 80 1.58 -24.76 -12.99
C CYS A 80 2.28 -23.54 -12.36
N ALA A 81 1.55 -22.57 -11.79
CA ALA A 81 2.13 -21.43 -11.12
C ALA A 81 2.63 -21.85 -9.73
N GLY A 82 3.93 -22.15 -9.63
CA GLY A 82 4.59 -22.36 -8.34
C GLY A 82 4.31 -21.19 -7.39
N THR A 83 4.27 -21.46 -6.09
CA THR A 83 4.27 -20.41 -5.05
C THR A 83 5.49 -19.53 -5.25
N GLY A 84 5.29 -18.29 -5.72
CA GLY A 84 6.37 -17.36 -6.05
C GLY A 84 6.53 -17.04 -7.55
N ALA A 85 5.62 -17.49 -8.42
CA ALA A 85 5.68 -17.17 -9.84
C ALA A 85 5.57 -15.64 -10.09
N VAL A 86 6.65 -15.06 -10.62
CA VAL A 86 6.68 -13.71 -11.18
C VAL A 86 5.75 -13.67 -12.39
N LEU A 87 4.88 -12.67 -12.47
CA LEU A 87 4.04 -12.43 -13.65
C LEU A 87 4.95 -12.02 -14.81
N TYR A 88 5.18 -12.92 -15.76
CA TYR A 88 5.82 -12.57 -17.02
C TYR A 88 4.73 -12.16 -18.03
N VAL A 89 4.91 -11.00 -18.65
CA VAL A 89 4.08 -10.62 -19.80
C VAL A 89 4.58 -11.44 -20.99
N VAL A 90 3.74 -12.36 -21.48
CA VAL A 90 4.06 -13.18 -22.66
C VAL A 90 2.99 -12.94 -23.71
N GLY A 91 3.38 -12.30 -24.82
CA GLY A 91 2.43 -11.79 -25.81
C GLY A 91 1.57 -10.66 -25.25
N ASN A 92 0.27 -10.70 -25.53
CA ASN A 92 -0.76 -9.73 -25.14
C ASN A 92 -1.62 -10.21 -23.95
N ALA A 93 -1.19 -11.25 -23.24
CA ALA A 93 -1.82 -11.73 -22.01
C ALA A 93 -0.78 -11.96 -20.90
N ALA A 94 -1.14 -11.63 -19.66
CA ALA A 94 -0.34 -12.02 -18.50
C ALA A 94 -0.70 -13.47 -18.11
N CYS A 95 0.28 -14.39 -18.14
CA CYS A 95 0.10 -15.75 -17.63
C CYS A 95 1.21 -16.08 -16.63
N GLY A 96 0.86 -16.69 -15.49
CA GLY A 96 1.81 -17.05 -14.43
C GLY A 96 2.53 -18.39 -14.68
N CYS A 97 2.68 -18.79 -15.94
CA CYS A 97 3.26 -20.08 -16.32
C CYS A 97 4.78 -20.07 -16.12
N ILE A 98 5.33 -21.13 -15.52
CA ILE A 98 6.79 -21.32 -15.43
C ILE A 98 7.41 -21.49 -16.83
N PRO A 99 8.71 -21.13 -17.02
CA PRO A 99 9.42 -21.45 -18.27
C PRO A 99 9.32 -22.94 -18.62
N GLY A 100 8.98 -23.26 -19.87
CA GLY A 100 8.80 -24.65 -20.34
C GLY A 100 7.40 -25.24 -20.11
N CYS A 101 6.40 -24.41 -19.81
CA CYS A 101 5.03 -24.88 -19.63
C CYS A 101 4.40 -25.33 -20.97
N ALA A 102 3.92 -26.58 -21.01
CA ALA A 102 3.33 -27.20 -22.20
C ALA A 102 1.90 -26.72 -22.56
N CYS A 103 1.40 -25.65 -21.94
CA CYS A 103 0.05 -25.14 -22.19
C CYS A 103 -0.08 -24.29 -23.46
N GLY A 104 1.03 -24.04 -24.15
CA GLY A 104 1.11 -23.35 -25.44
C GLY A 104 1.11 -21.81 -25.38
N CYS A 105 0.99 -21.20 -24.19
CA CYS A 105 0.96 -19.74 -24.06
C CYS A 105 2.30 -19.07 -24.38
N GLN A 106 3.41 -19.78 -24.18
CA GLN A 106 4.75 -19.32 -24.55
C GLN A 106 4.99 -19.33 -26.07
N ASP A 107 4.17 -20.09 -26.80
CA ASP A 107 4.20 -20.20 -28.27
C ASP A 107 3.16 -19.28 -28.94
N GLY A 108 2.60 -18.31 -28.21
CA GLY A 108 1.60 -17.37 -28.73
C GLY A 108 0.18 -17.94 -28.86
N THR A 109 -0.09 -19.14 -28.33
CA THR A 109 -1.44 -19.73 -28.32
C THR A 109 -2.20 -19.41 -27.02
N ARG A 110 -3.53 -19.63 -26.99
CA ARG A 110 -4.32 -19.41 -25.76
C ARG A 110 -3.95 -20.44 -24.70
N CYS A 111 -3.76 -19.98 -23.46
CA CYS A 111 -3.49 -20.85 -22.32
C CYS A 111 -4.63 -21.86 -22.10
N ARG A 112 -4.29 -23.15 -22.02
CA ARG A 112 -5.24 -24.25 -21.78
C ARG A 112 -5.38 -24.67 -20.31
N CYS A 113 -4.67 -24.02 -19.39
CA CYS A 113 -4.69 -24.36 -17.96
C CYS A 113 -6.00 -24.01 -17.23
N SER A 114 -7.03 -23.53 -17.95
CA SER A 114 -8.32 -23.12 -17.36
C SER A 114 -9.45 -24.16 -17.51
N HIS A 115 -9.16 -25.42 -17.83
CA HIS A 115 -10.16 -26.49 -17.83
C HIS A 115 -9.62 -27.74 -17.15
N GLU A 116 -9.89 -27.85 -15.85
CA GLU A 116 -10.34 -29.05 -15.14
C GLU A 116 -10.32 -28.72 -13.64
N VAL A 117 -11.40 -28.10 -13.17
CA VAL A 117 -11.78 -28.18 -11.76
C VAL A 117 -12.57 -29.49 -11.65
N ALA A 118 -11.91 -30.54 -11.20
CA ALA A 118 -12.56 -31.69 -10.58
C ALA A 118 -12.55 -31.48 -9.06
#